data_AF-A0A355DCK3-F1
#
_entry.id   AF-A0A355DCK3-F1
#
_cell.length_a   1.000
_cell.length_b   1.000
_cell.length_c   1.000
_cell.angle_alpha   90.00
_cell.angle_beta   90.00
_cell.angle_gamma   90.00
#
_symmetry.space_group_name_H-M   'P 1'
#
loop_
_entity.id
_entity.type
_entity.pdbx_description
1 polymer ?
#
loop_
_entity_poly.entity_id
_entity_poly.type
_entity_poly.pdbx_seq_one_letter_code
_entity_poly.pdbx_strand_id
1 'polypeptide(L)' 'MLEVGSAAPAFSAPDQHGNMITSDDLAGSWVALWWYLKASTPG' A
#
# COMPACT_ATOMS: atom_id res chain seq x y z
N MET A 1 14.25 -5.14 -6.80
CA MET A 1 14.21 -4.86 -5.36
C MET A 1 14.01 -3.36 -5.19
N LEU A 2 13.27 -2.89 -4.18
CA LEU A 2 13.24 -1.46 -3.86
C LEU A 2 14.45 -1.11 -3.01
N GLU A 3 15.14 -0.02 -3.34
CA GLU A 3 16.31 0.45 -2.63
C GLU A 3 15.91 1.54 -1.64
N VAL A 4 16.56 1.58 -0.48
CA VAL A 4 16.30 2.64 0.53
C VAL A 4 16.63 4.00 -0.07
N GLY A 5 15.72 4.96 0.10
CA GLY A 5 15.84 6.32 -0.45
C GLY A 5 15.40 6.46 -1.90
N SER A 6 15.05 5.35 -2.59
CA SER A 6 14.37 5.44 -3.88
C SER A 6 12.94 5.96 -3.69
N ALA A 7 12.43 6.70 -4.67
CA ALA A 7 11.03 7.12 -4.67
C ALA A 7 10.12 5.87 -4.66
N ALA A 8 9.08 5.90 -3.82
CA ALA A 8 8.08 4.84 -3.81
C ALA A 8 7.43 4.74 -5.20
N PRO A 9 7.25 3.53 -5.77
CA PRO A 9 6.51 3.36 -7.00
C PRO A 9 5.07 3.86 -6.85
N ALA A 10 4.53 4.46 -7.91
CA ALA A 10 3.09 4.74 -7.97
C ALA A 10 2.29 3.44 -7.86
N PHE A 11 1.19 3.47 -7.12
CA PHE A 11 0.29 2.34 -7.00
C PHE A 11 -1.17 2.79 -7.11
N SER A 12 -2.02 1.83 -7.44
CA SER A 12 -3.46 1.97 -7.38
C SER A 12 -4.05 0.63 -6.93
N ALA A 13 -4.78 0.64 -5.82
CA ALA A 13 -5.37 -0.57 -5.25
C ALA A 13 -6.74 -0.26 -4.63
N PRO A 14 -7.67 -1.24 -4.66
CA PRO A 14 -8.94 -1.09 -3.96
C PRO A 14 -8.74 -1.17 -2.44
N ASP A 15 -9.45 -0.33 -1.69
CA ASP A 15 -9.61 -0.47 -0.24
C ASP A 15 -10.60 -1.59 0.11
N GLN A 16 -10.87 -1.79 1.41
CA GLN A 16 -11.81 -2.82 1.89
C GLN A 16 -13.27 -2.59 1.46
N HIS A 17 -13.60 -1.42 0.93
CA HIS A 17 -14.92 -1.05 0.41
C HIS A 17 -14.96 -1.05 -1.14
N GLY A 18 -13.83 -1.34 -1.80
CA GLY A 18 -13.70 -1.33 -3.25
C GLY A 18 -13.41 0.06 -3.84
N ASN A 19 -13.16 1.08 -3.02
CA ASN A 19 -12.74 2.38 -3.52
C ASN A 19 -11.29 2.30 -3.99
N MET A 20 -11.00 2.81 -5.18
CA MET A 20 -9.63 2.88 -5.68
C MET A 20 -8.87 3.99 -4.95
N ILE A 21 -7.76 3.62 -4.32
CA ILE A 21 -6.80 4.53 -3.68
C ILE A 21 -5.51 4.52 -4.49
N THR A 22 -4.94 5.70 -4.70
CA THR A 22 -3.65 5.89 -5.37
C THR A 22 -2.57 6.39 -4.42
N SER A 23 -1.31 6.34 -4.84
CA SER A 23 -0.20 6.94 -4.11
C SER A 23 -0.37 8.45 -3.88
N ASP A 24 -0.99 9.14 -4.84
CA ASP A 24 -1.15 10.60 -4.81
C ASP A 24 -2.23 11.02 -3.81
N ASP A 25 -3.26 10.20 -3.63
CA ASP A 25 -4.32 10.42 -2.63
C ASP A 25 -3.78 10.43 -1.19
N LEU A 26 -2.62 9.80 -0.95
CA LEU A 26 -1.98 9.68 0.36
C LEU A 26 -0.80 10.66 0.54
N ALA A 27 -0.56 11.54 -0.42
CA ALA A 27 0.56 12.46 -0.38
C ALA A 27 0.51 13.40 0.84
N GLY A 28 1.68 13.75 1.37
CA GLY A 28 1.82 14.62 2.55
C GLY A 28 1.69 13.89 3.90
N SER A 29 1.45 12.58 3.88
CA SER A 29 1.44 11.72 5.09
C SER A 29 2.50 10.63 5.01
N TRP A 30 2.91 10.10 6.17
CA TRP A 30 3.71 8.87 6.22
C TRP A 30 2.81 7.66 5.95
N VAL A 31 3.19 6.82 5.00
CA VAL A 31 2.44 5.63 4.59
C VAL A 31 3.29 4.39 4.81
N ALA A 32 2.71 3.36 5.46
CA ALA A 32 3.33 2.05 5.60
C ALA A 32 2.52 1.01 4.81
N LEU A 33 3.12 0.45 3.76
CA LEU A 33 2.56 -0.71 3.04
C LEU A 33 3.06 -2.00 3.70
N TRP A 34 2.12 -2.88 4.02
CA TRP A 34 2.39 -4.19 4.59
C TRP A 34 1.39 -5.21 4.05
N TRP A 35 1.75 -6.49 4.07
CA TRP A 35 0.95 -7.58 3.52
C TRP A 35 1.09 -8.84 4.36
N TYR A 36 0.10 -9.72 4.25
CA TYR A 36 0.08 -11.06 4.82
C TYR A 36 -0.28 -12.08 3.72
N LEU A 37 0.11 -13.34 3.90
CA LEU A 37 -0.04 -14.37 2.85
C LEU A 37 -1.50 -14.71 2.52
N LYS A 38 -2.34 -14.85 3.56
CA LYS A 38 -3.74 -15.23 3.39
C LYS A 38 -4.59 -14.62 4.50
N ALA A 39 -5.76 -14.12 4.12
CA ALA A 39 -6.71 -13.58 5.07
C ALA A 39 -7.35 -14.71 5.88
N SER A 40 -7.77 -14.42 7.11
CA SER A 40 -8.55 -15.34 7.94
C SER A 40 -7.83 -16.66 8.27
N THR A 41 -6.50 -16.67 8.32
CA THR A 41 -5.71 -17.78 8.88
C THR A 41 -5.18 -17.42 10.26
N PRO A 42 -5.11 -18.38 11.21
CA PRO A 42 -4.41 -18.16 12.48
C PRO A 42 -2.96 -17.71 12.24
N GLY A 43 -2.49 -16.77 13.06
CA GLY A 43 -1.11 -16.28 13.08
C GLY A 43 -0.23 -17.09 14.03
#